data_AF-X0WHU6-F1
#
_entry.id   AF-X0WHU6-F1
#
_cell.length_a   1.000
_cell.length_b   1.000
_cell.length_c   1.000
_cell.angle_alpha   90.00
_cell.angle_beta   90.00
_cell.angle_gamma   90.00
#
_symmetry.space_group_name_H-M   'P 1'
#
loop_
_entity.id
_entity.type
_entity.pdbx_description
1 polymer ?
#
loop_
_entity_poly.entity_id
_entity_poly.type
_entity_poly.pdbx_seq_one_letter_code
_entity_poly.pdbx_strand_id
1 'polypeptide(L)' 'MDKRILMSGNEALAEGAIRAGCRYYFGYPITPQSEIAAYMARRMREVEGIFLQ' A
#
# COMPACT_ATOMS: atom_id res chain seq x y z
N MET A 1 8.54 -1.26 23.29
CA MET A 1 7.08 -1.05 23.36
C MET A 1 6.58 -1.09 21.93
N ASP A 2 5.79 -2.10 21.55
CA ASP A 2 5.32 -2.23 20.17
C ASP A 2 4.48 -1.01 19.78
N LYS A 3 4.90 -0.32 18.71
CA LYS A 3 4.23 0.87 18.20
C LYS A 3 2.90 0.43 17.57
N ARG A 4 1.79 0.66 18.28
CA ARG A 4 0.45 0.46 17.74
C ARG A 4 0.11 1.62 16.80
N ILE A 5 -0.28 1.29 15.57
CA ILE A 5 -0.67 2.26 14.54
C ILE A 5 -2.13 1.98 14.20
N LEU A 6 -2.96 3.01 14.23
CA LEU A 6 -4.34 2.92 13.73
C LEU A 6 -4.29 3.03 12.20
N MET A 7 -4.83 2.03 11.51
CA MET A 7 -4.83 1.93 10.04
C MET A 7 -6.16 1.37 9.57
N SER A 8 -6.59 1.75 8.36
CA SER A 8 -7.72 1.06 7.70
C SER A 8 -7.31 -0.36 7.28
N GLY A 9 -8.28 -1.24 7.02
CA GLY A 9 -8.00 -2.59 6.53
C GLY A 9 -7.27 -2.60 5.19
N ASN A 10 -7.61 -1.66 4.29
CA ASN A 10 -6.95 -1.48 3.00
C ASN A 10 -5.49 -1.06 3.17
N GLU A 11 -5.22 -0.11 4.05
CA GLU A 11 -3.85 0.34 4.36
C GLU A 11 -3.02 -0.77 5.01
N ALA A 12 -3.63 -1.54 5.92
CA ALA A 12 -2.97 -2.66 6.59
C ALA A 12 -2.58 -3.77 5.60
N LEU A 13 -3.47 -4.08 4.64
CA LEU A 13 -3.17 -5.03 3.56
C LEU A 13 -2.03 -4.53 2.67
N ALA A 14 -2.07 -3.26 2.25
CA ALA A 14 -1.05 -2.68 1.40
C ALA A 14 0.33 -2.67 2.09
N GLU A 15 0.39 -2.22 3.34
CA GLU A 15 1.61 -2.22 4.13
C GLU A 15 2.13 -3.64 4.39
N GLY A 16 1.23 -4.60 4.63
CA GLY A 16 1.59 -6.01 4.75
C GLY A 16 2.29 -6.54 3.49
N ALA A 17 1.74 -6.24 2.31
CA ALA A 17 2.35 -6.63 1.03
C ALA A 17 3.75 -5.99 0.85
N ILE A 18 3.90 -4.71 1.18
CA ILE A 18 5.19 -4.00 1.08
C ILE A 18 6.24 -4.63 2.02
N ARG A 19 5.85 -4.92 3.27
CA ARG A 19 6.70 -5.59 4.26
C ARG A 19 7.08 -7.01 3.84
N ALA A 20 6.21 -7.71 3.11
CA ALA A 20 6.48 -9.01 2.53
C ALA A 20 7.43 -8.95 1.30
N GLY A 21 7.84 -7.76 0.85
CA GLY A 21 8.76 -7.59 -0.28
C GLY A 21 8.11 -7.16 -1.58
N CYS A 22 6.83 -6.80 -1.60
CA CYS A 22 6.20 -6.25 -2.80
C CYS A 22 6.86 -4.93 -3.21
N ARG A 23 7.24 -4.81 -4.49
CA ARG A 23 7.89 -3.63 -5.09
C ARG A 23 7.25 -3.15 -6.39
N TYR A 24 6.20 -3.81 -6.85
CA TYR A 24 5.51 -3.47 -8.09
C TYR A 24 4.01 -3.55 -7.83
N TYR A 25 3.32 -2.43 -7.98
CA TYR A 25 1.87 -2.36 -7.86
C TYR A 25 1.26 -1.77 -9.12
N PHE A 26 0.30 -2.50 -9.69
CA PHE A 26 -0.45 -2.12 -10.87
C PHE A 26 -1.92 -2.04 -10.48
N GLY A 27 -2.45 -0.82 -10.39
CA GLY A 27 -3.80 -0.55 -9.92
C GLY A 27 -4.76 -0.22 -11.05
N TYR A 28 -6.04 -0.53 -10.85
CA TYR A 28 -7.14 0.05 -11.62
C TYR A 28 -8.18 0.59 -10.64
N PRO A 29 -8.68 1.83 -10.82
CA PRO A 29 -9.58 2.45 -9.86
C PRO A 29 -10.94 1.73 -9.82
N ILE A 30 -11.30 1.22 -8.64
CA ILE A 30 -12.60 0.60 -8.35
C ILE A 30 -12.89 0.64 -6.84
N THR A 31 -14.15 0.86 -6.46
CA THR A 31 -14.59 0.85 -5.07
C THR A 31 -14.79 -0.59 -4.58
N PRO A 32 -14.52 -0.90 -3.29
CA PRO A 32 -14.05 -0.02 -2.19
C PRO A 32 -12.52 0.01 -2.00
N GLN A 33 -11.72 -0.39 -3.00
CA GLN A 33 -10.27 -0.57 -2.85
C GLN A 33 -9.42 0.65 -3.19
N SER A 34 -10.04 1.81 -3.48
CA SER A 34 -9.33 3.04 -3.88
C SER A 34 -8.24 3.48 -2.87
N GLU A 35 -8.40 3.17 -1.58
CA GLU A 35 -7.39 3.47 -0.55
C GLU A 35 -6.11 2.65 -0.71
N ILE A 36 -6.18 1.41 -1.23
CA ILE A 36 -5.00 0.57 -1.47
C ILE A 36 -4.09 1.26 -2.48
N ALA A 37 -4.67 1.66 -3.61
CA ALA A 37 -3.97 2.38 -4.66
C ALA A 37 -3.33 3.68 -4.15
N ALA A 38 -4.07 4.49 -3.39
CA ALA A 38 -3.55 5.72 -2.80
C ALA A 38 -2.38 5.45 -1.84
N TYR A 39 -2.49 4.41 -1.01
CA TYR A 39 -1.45 4.00 -0.08
C TYR A 39 -0.19 3.51 -0.81
N MET A 40 -0.36 2.67 -1.84
CA MET A 40 0.72 2.14 -2.68
C MET A 40 1.44 3.25 -3.44
N ALA A 41 0.71 4.21 -4.04
CA ALA A 41 1.31 5.35 -4.74
C ALA A 41 2.26 6.17 -3.86
N ARG A 42 1.92 6.29 -2.57
CA ARG A 42 2.81 6.92 -1.58
C ARG A 42 4.00 6.02 -1.26
N ARG A 43 3.76 4.80 -0.80
CA ARG A 43 4.80 3.93 -0.24
C ARG A 43 5.79 3.40 -1.26
N MET A 44 5.39 3.18 -2.50
CA MET A 44 6.30 2.69 -3.55
C MET A 44 7.50 3.63 -3.74
N ARG A 45 7.30 4.94 -3.62
CA ARG A 45 8.42 5.92 -3.64
C ARG A 45 9.39 5.76 -2.46
N GLU A 46 8.91 5.33 -1.30
CA GLU A 46 9.70 5.15 -0.08
C GLU A 46 10.48 3.83 -0.06
N VAL A 47 10.06 2.84 -0.87
CA VAL A 47 10.68 1.51 -0.93
C VAL A 47 11.33 1.23 -2.29
N GLU A 48 11.58 2.27 -3.08
CA GLU A 48 12.17 2.20 -4.43
C GLU A 48 11.41 1.23 -5.36
N GLY A 49 10.10 1.14 -5.18
CA GLY A 49 9.18 0.34 -5.98
C GLY A 49 8.53 1.13 -7.12
N ILE A 50 7.81 0.42 -7.97
CA ILE A 50 7.06 0.96 -9.09
C ILE A 50 5.56 0.94 -8.77
N PHE A 51 4.92 2.07 -9.03
CA PHE A 51 3.47 2.22 -9.01
C PHE A 51 3.00 2.62 -10.42
N LEU A 52 2.00 1.91 -10.92
CA LEU A 52 1.29 2.25 -12.16
C LEU A 52 -0.21 2.15 -11.92
N GLN A 53 -0.97 3.15 -12.35
CA GLN A 53 -2.43 3.18 -12.29
C GLN A 53 -2.99 3.99 -13.46
#